data_AF-A0A3B0S256-F1
#
_entry.id   AF-A0A3B0S256-F1
#
_cell.length_a   1.000
_cell.length_b   1.000
_cell.length_c   1.000
_cell.angle_alpha   90.00
_cell.angle_beta   90.00
_cell.angle_gamma   90.00
#
_symmetry.space_group_name_H-M   'P 1'
#
loop_
_entity.id
_entity.type
_entity.pdbx_description
1 polymer ?
#
loop_
_entity_poly.entity_id
_entity_poly.type
_entity_poly.pdbx_seq_one_letter_code
_entity_poly.pdbx_strand_id
1 'polypeptide(L)' 'MEHNLDVVKTADWIIDIGPEGGDGGGEIVATGTPEDVADAPMSHTGRYLKEMLAARKVAAE' A
#
# COMPACT_ATOMS: atom_id res chain seq x y z
N MET A 1 -11.35 -6.13 -1.83
CA MET A 1 -10.31 -6.37 -0.82
C MET A 1 -9.32 -7.33 -1.45
N GLU A 2 -8.06 -6.93 -1.54
CA GLU A 2 -6.99 -7.60 -2.29
C GLU A 2 -5.71 -7.56 -1.45
N HIS A 3 -4.87 -8.59 -1.56
CA HIS A 3 -3.60 -8.70 -0.85
C HIS A 3 -2.42 -8.96 -1.80
N ASN A 4 -2.69 -9.31 -3.07
CA ASN A 4 -1.66 -9.47 -4.06
C ASN A 4 -1.08 -8.12 -4.47
N LEU A 5 0.15 -7.86 -4.03
CA LEU A 5 0.83 -6.60 -4.27
C LEU A 5 1.12 -6.31 -5.75
N ASP A 6 1.15 -7.33 -6.63
CA ASP A 6 1.26 -7.10 -8.07
C ASP A 6 0.01 -6.44 -8.65
N VAL A 7 -1.16 -6.68 -8.05
CA VAL A 7 -2.41 -6.00 -8.41
C VAL A 7 -2.44 -4.63 -7.75
N VAL A 8 -2.16 -4.57 -6.45
CA VAL A 8 -2.21 -3.34 -5.64
C VAL A 8 -1.32 -2.24 -6.22
N LYS A 9 -0.08 -2.57 -6.64
CA LYS A 9 0.86 -1.59 -7.22
C LYS A 9 0.41 -0.98 -8.55
N THR A 10 -0.60 -1.57 -9.20
CA THR A 10 -1.14 -1.09 -10.48
C THR A 10 -2.46 -0.34 -10.33
N ALA A 11 -2.99 -0.24 -9.10
CA ALA A 11 -4.23 0.48 -8.85
C ALA A 11 -4.04 1.99 -9.01
N ASP A 12 -5.06 2.67 -9.53
CA ASP A 12 -5.07 4.14 -9.57
C ASP A 12 -5.26 4.74 -8.17
N TRP A 13 -5.97 4.03 -7.28
CA TRP A 13 -6.28 4.47 -5.93
C TRP A 13 -6.43 3.29 -4.97
N ILE A 14 -5.95 3.47 -3.75
CA ILE A 14 -6.01 2.49 -2.65
C ILE A 14 -6.69 3.14 -1.46
N ILE A 15 -7.53 2.37 -0.76
CA ILE A 15 -8.01 2.68 0.59
C ILE A 15 -7.50 1.54 1.48
N ASP A 16 -6.58 1.86 2.38
CA ASP A 16 -5.97 0.89 3.29
C ASP A 16 -6.66 0.92 4.65
N ILE A 17 -7.07 -0.26 5.12
CA ILE A 17 -7.85 -0.43 6.35
C ILE A 17 -7.02 -1.19 7.37
N GLY A 18 -6.97 -0.69 8.60
CA GLY A 18 -6.18 -1.29 9.67
C GLY A 18 -6.33 -0.49 10.96
N PRO A 19 -5.25 -0.37 11.78
CA PRO A 19 -3.90 -0.92 11.54
C PRO A 19 -3.84 -2.44 11.69
N GLU A 20 -4.71 -3.05 12.49
CA GLU A 20 -4.74 -4.50 12.71
C GLU A 20 -6.05 -5.12 12.20
N GLY A 21 -6.21 -6.43 12.38
CA GLY A 21 -7.47 -7.13 12.14
C GLY A 21 -8.37 -7.17 13.39
N GLY A 22 -9.68 -7.42 13.18
CA GLY A 22 -10.64 -7.55 14.28
C GLY A 22 -10.85 -6.24 15.05
N ASP A 23 -10.91 -6.31 16.38
CA ASP A 23 -11.17 -5.16 17.26
C ASP A 23 -10.07 -4.08 17.22
N GLY A 24 -8.88 -4.42 16.73
CA GLY A 24 -7.77 -3.47 16.53
C GLY A 24 -7.75 -2.80 15.15
N GLY A 25 -8.77 -3.03 14.33
CA GLY A 25 -8.87 -2.50 12.96
C GLY A 25 -10.09 -1.61 12.75
N GLY A 26 -10.46 -1.45 11.47
CA GLY A 26 -11.67 -0.74 11.06
C GLY A 26 -11.48 0.75 10.80
N GLU A 27 -10.24 1.25 10.87
CA GLU A 27 -9.90 2.63 10.53
C GLU A 27 -9.26 2.72 9.14
N ILE A 28 -9.44 3.87 8.48
CA ILE A 28 -8.68 4.19 7.27
C ILE A 28 -7.30 4.67 7.72
N VAL A 29 -6.27 3.87 7.46
CA VAL A 29 -4.89 4.20 7.84
C VAL A 29 -4.13 4.91 6.72
N ALA A 30 -4.55 4.73 5.47
CA ALA A 30 -4.03 5.45 4.31
C ALA A 30 -5.07 5.48 3.18
N THR A 31 -5.01 6.52 2.34
CA THR A 31 -5.80 6.62 1.10
C THR A 31 -5.03 7.46 0.11
N GLY A 32 -4.99 7.04 -1.16
CA GLY A 32 -4.18 7.71 -2.16
C GLY A 32 -3.76 6.80 -3.30
N THR A 33 -2.79 7.28 -4.09
CA THR A 33 -2.07 6.46 -5.06
C THR A 33 -1.23 5.37 -4.36
N PRO A 34 -0.75 4.35 -5.10
CA PRO A 34 0.19 3.38 -4.56
C PRO A 34 1.40 4.01 -3.86
N GLU A 35 1.94 5.08 -4.43
CA GLU A 35 3.05 5.84 -3.86
C GLU A 35 2.67 6.55 -2.54
N ASP A 36 1.49 7.19 -2.48
CA ASP A 36 1.02 7.84 -1.26
C ASP A 36 0.84 6.82 -0.12
N VAL A 37 0.27 5.65 -0.41
CA VAL A 37 0.10 4.57 0.58
C VAL A 37 1.45 3.98 0.99
N ALA A 38 2.40 3.84 0.06
CA ALA A 38 3.75 3.34 0.36
C ALA A 38 4.53 4.24 1.35
N ASP A 39 4.20 5.52 1.41
CA ASP A 39 4.82 6.46 2.36
C ASP A 39 4.04 6.62 3.68
N ALA A 40 2.88 5.94 3.83
CA ALA A 40 2.09 5.98 5.06
C ALA A 40 2.70 5.08 6.16
N PRO A 41 3.18 5.64 7.29
CA PRO A 41 3.92 4.87 8.31
C PRO A 41 3.07 3.86 9.08
N MET A 42 1.75 4.07 9.16
CA MET A 42 0.83 3.16 9.84
C MET A 42 0.28 2.04 8.93
N SER A 43 0.60 2.08 7.63
CA SER A 43 0.10 1.11 6.65
C SER A 43 1.03 -0.10 6.59
N HIS A 44 0.54 -1.28 7.01
CA HIS A 44 1.26 -2.53 6.76
C HIS A 44 1.38 -2.79 5.26
N THR A 45 0.33 -2.49 4.48
CA THR A 45 0.33 -2.57 3.01
C THR A 45 1.44 -1.70 2.42
N GLY A 46 1.54 -0.45 2.87
CA GLY A 46 2.53 0.54 2.43
C GLY A 46 3.96 0.09 2.67
N ARG A 47 4.24 -0.51 3.84
CA ARG A 47 5.57 -1.06 4.17
C ARG A 47 6.08 -2.01 3.10
N TYR A 48 5.26 -2.96 2.65
CA TYR A 48 5.65 -3.93 1.63
C TYR A 48 5.57 -3.35 0.21
N LEU A 49 4.58 -2.50 -0.06
CA LEU A 49 4.39 -1.86 -1.36
C LEU A 49 5.58 -0.99 -1.74
N LYS A 50 6.19 -0.30 -0.75
CA LYS A 50 7.36 0.57 -0.94
C LYS A 50 8.55 -0.15 -1.58
N GLU A 51 8.87 -1.35 -1.13
CA GLU A 51 9.98 -2.14 -1.68
C GLU A 51 9.71 -2.55 -3.14
N MET A 52 8.47 -2.90 -3.46
CA MET A 52 8.08 -3.30 -4.82
C MET A 52 8.09 -2.14 -5.82
N LEU A 53 7.70 -0.94 -5.40
CA LEU A 53 7.75 0.26 -6.24
C LEU A 53 9.19 0.72 -6.50
N ALA A 54 10.08 0.58 -5.51
CA ALA A 54 11.49 0.92 -5.66
C ALA A 54 12.20 0.04 -6.71
N ALA A 55 11.88 -1.26 -6.75
CA ALA A 55 12.49 -2.22 -7.70
C ALA A 55 12.23 -1.88 -9.18
N ARG A 56 11.17 -1.14 -9.51
CA ARG A 56 10.80 -0.81 -10.90
C ARG A 56 11.49 0.44 -11.45
N LYS A 57 12.00 1.34 -10.59
CA LYS A 57 12.64 2.59 -11.03
C LYS A 57 13.95 2.39 -11.82
N VAL A 58 14.55 1.20 -11.77
CA VAL A 58 15.83 0.91 -12.45
C VAL A 58 15.65 0.54 -13.93
N ALA A 59 14.43 0.23 -14.40
CA ALA A 59 14.21 -0.34 -15.73
C ALA A 59 13.82 0.66 -16.84
N ALA A 60 14.02 1.97 -16.64
CA ALA A 60 13.56 3.00 -17.58
C ALA A 60 14.61 4.08 -17.93
N GLU A 61 15.90 3.72 -17.93
CA GLU A 61 16.98 4.54 -18.51
C GLU A 61 17.67 3.80 -19.67
#